data_AF-X1UTZ2-F1
#
_entry.id   AF-X1UTZ2-F1
#
_cell.length_a   1.000
_cell.length_b   1.000
_cell.length_c   1.000
_cell.angle_alpha   90.00
_cell.angle_beta   90.00
_cell.angle_gamma   90.00
#
_symmetry.space_group_name_H-M   'P 1'
#
loop_
_entity.id
_entity.type
_entity.pdbx_description
1 polymer ?
#
loop_
_entity_poly.entity_id
_entity_poly.type
_entity_poly.pdbx_seq_one_letter_code
_entity_poly.pdbx_strand_id
1 'polypeptide(L)'
;DEMGELASAGVIAYSDDGEPVENSRLMRQALEYSRAFSLPVIDHCEDTALTKDGQMNEGVLSTRLGLRGIPAAAEEAMVARDLALAQLTGARLHIAHVSTEGSVELIRHGKNQGIRVTAEVTPHHLTLTEKEVIGYNTNAKVNPPLRTKRDIQALIQGLKENVIDIIATDHAPHTEADKQCEFALAPSGISGLETALGSLMRLVHDGQLTLTTLIAKLTCEPARIINYDKLGTLNTGAPADITIFDPDKEWVVDTRTFASRG
;
A
#
# COMPACT_ATOMS: atom_id res chain seq x y z
N ASP A 1 19.59 20.50 9.74
CA ASP A 1 19.44 19.10 9.30
C ASP A 1 18.34 19.08 8.26
N GLU A 2 18.56 18.40 7.14
CA GLU A 2 17.75 18.49 5.92
C GLU A 2 16.29 18.07 6.17
N MET A 3 16.06 17.07 7.02
CA MET A 3 14.71 16.67 7.44
C MET A 3 13.97 17.84 8.11
N GLY A 4 14.64 18.65 8.93
CA GLY A 4 14.04 19.81 9.57
C GLY A 4 13.70 20.94 8.59
N GLU A 5 14.48 21.10 7.52
CA GLU A 5 14.19 22.06 6.45
C GLU A 5 12.96 21.62 5.65
N LEU A 6 12.85 20.32 5.32
CA LEU A 6 11.68 19.74 4.67
C LEU A 6 10.42 19.86 5.54
N ALA A 7 10.51 19.57 6.84
CA ALA A 7 9.41 19.77 7.77
C ALA A 7 8.94 21.23 7.80
N SER A 8 9.88 22.18 7.78
CA SER A 8 9.58 23.62 7.73
C SER A 8 8.96 24.05 6.40
N ALA A 9 9.27 23.35 5.31
CA ALA A 9 8.66 23.55 3.99
C ALA A 9 7.23 22.95 3.88
N GLY A 10 6.80 22.15 4.86
CA GLY A 10 5.44 21.63 4.95
C GLY A 10 5.24 20.20 4.43
N VAL A 11 6.29 19.37 4.38
CA VAL A 11 6.11 17.93 4.10
C VAL A 11 5.27 17.25 5.19
N ILE A 12 4.48 16.26 4.80
CA ILE A 12 3.58 15.52 5.71
C ILE A 12 4.17 14.21 6.23
N ALA A 13 5.26 13.73 5.61
CA ALA A 13 5.97 12.50 5.92
C ALA A 13 7.36 12.51 5.26
N TYR A 14 8.19 11.53 5.61
CA TYR A 14 9.40 11.15 4.87
C TYR A 14 9.21 9.76 4.31
N SER A 15 9.74 9.47 3.12
CA SER A 15 9.58 8.14 2.51
C SER A 15 10.79 7.74 1.68
N ASP A 16 10.95 6.44 1.49
CA ASP A 16 11.93 5.78 0.65
C ASP A 16 11.30 5.04 -0.55
N ASP A 17 10.03 5.31 -0.85
CA ASP A 17 9.32 4.65 -1.94
C ASP A 17 10.06 4.79 -3.28
N GLY A 18 10.15 3.67 -4.00
CA GLY A 18 10.96 3.49 -5.21
C GLY A 18 12.42 3.08 -4.96
N GLU A 19 13.02 3.38 -3.80
CA GLU A 19 14.39 2.97 -3.42
C GLU A 19 14.45 2.55 -1.93
N PRO A 20 14.15 1.27 -1.62
CA PRO A 20 14.02 0.79 -0.24
C PRO A 20 15.30 0.97 0.60
N VAL A 21 15.16 1.42 1.85
CA VAL A 21 16.29 1.57 2.77
C VAL A 21 16.68 0.22 3.36
N GLU A 22 17.73 -0.41 2.82
CA GLU A 22 18.27 -1.67 3.34
C GLU A 22 19.05 -1.50 4.66
N ASN A 23 19.71 -0.37 4.83
CA ASN A 23 20.63 -0.16 5.94
C ASN A 23 19.89 0.19 7.24
N SER A 24 19.89 -0.73 8.21
CA SER A 24 19.20 -0.54 9.50
C SER A 24 19.68 0.68 10.29
N ARG A 25 20.94 1.09 10.13
CA ARG A 25 21.47 2.30 10.79
C ARG A 25 20.86 3.55 10.16
N LEU A 26 20.72 3.59 8.83
CA LEU A 26 20.10 4.70 8.13
C LEU A 26 18.62 4.83 8.49
N MET A 27 17.86 3.73 8.42
CA MET A 27 16.45 3.73 8.81
C MET A 27 16.26 4.16 10.27
N ARG A 28 17.11 3.66 11.18
CA ARG A 28 17.11 4.11 12.58
C ARG A 28 17.33 5.62 12.69
N GLN A 29 18.30 6.18 11.97
CA GLN A 29 18.57 7.62 12.00
C GLN A 29 17.38 8.43 11.47
N ALA A 30 16.77 7.98 10.36
CA ALA A 30 15.55 8.60 9.82
C ALA A 30 14.41 8.61 10.85
N LEU A 31 14.19 7.49 11.56
CA LEU A 31 13.21 7.39 12.64
C LEU A 31 13.56 8.30 13.84
N GLU A 32 14.82 8.34 14.27
CA GLU A 32 15.26 9.22 15.36
C GLU A 32 15.05 10.71 15.03
N TYR A 33 15.37 11.13 13.80
CA TYR A 33 15.22 12.53 13.37
C TYR A 33 13.77 12.91 13.09
N SER A 34 12.97 12.04 12.48
CA SER A 34 11.54 12.31 12.21
C SER A 34 10.73 12.55 13.48
N ARG A 35 11.12 11.89 14.59
CA ARG A 35 10.48 12.04 15.89
C ARG A 35 10.45 13.49 16.38
N ALA A 36 11.50 14.27 16.13
CA ALA A 36 11.57 15.67 16.56
C ALA A 36 10.48 16.54 15.91
N PHE A 37 9.98 16.14 14.73
CA PHE A 37 8.98 16.87 13.95
C PHE A 37 7.59 16.22 14.00
N SER A 38 7.45 15.07 14.70
CA SER A 38 6.19 14.31 14.80
C SER A 38 5.60 13.86 13.46
N LEU A 39 6.43 13.79 12.42
CA LEU A 39 6.08 13.29 11.10
C LEU A 39 6.41 11.78 11.00
N PRO A 40 5.59 10.99 10.30
CA PRO A 40 5.88 9.57 10.07
C PRO A 40 6.99 9.38 9.03
N VAL A 41 7.68 8.24 9.15
CA VAL A 41 8.44 7.64 8.05
C VAL A 41 7.53 6.61 7.38
N ILE A 42 7.31 6.74 6.08
CA ILE A 42 6.57 5.81 5.22
C ILE A 42 7.58 4.92 4.53
N ASP A 43 7.52 3.63 4.79
CA ASP A 43 8.52 2.65 4.38
C ASP A 43 7.96 1.70 3.32
N HIS A 44 8.65 1.64 2.17
CA HIS A 44 8.50 0.58 1.18
C HIS A 44 9.28 -0.64 1.68
N CYS A 45 8.61 -1.53 2.42
CA CYS A 45 9.24 -2.70 3.02
C CYS A 45 9.66 -3.73 1.96
N GLU A 46 10.91 -3.66 1.51
CA GLU A 46 11.48 -4.60 0.54
C GLU A 46 12.96 -4.93 0.83
N ASP A 47 13.24 -6.20 1.08
CA ASP A 47 14.61 -6.74 1.05
C ASP A 47 15.02 -7.01 -0.41
N THR A 48 15.83 -6.11 -0.99
CA THR A 48 16.16 -6.19 -2.42
C THR A 48 17.02 -7.40 -2.77
N ALA A 49 17.73 -7.99 -1.81
CA ALA A 49 18.48 -9.23 -2.03
C ALA A 49 17.54 -10.43 -2.24
N LEU A 50 16.38 -10.41 -1.59
CA LEU A 50 15.33 -11.42 -1.76
C LEU A 50 14.45 -11.16 -2.99
N THR A 51 14.22 -9.91 -3.38
CA THR A 51 13.39 -9.58 -4.55
C THR A 51 14.15 -9.54 -5.86
N LYS A 52 15.48 -9.52 -5.83
CA LYS A 52 16.34 -9.45 -7.01
C LYS A 52 15.90 -10.40 -8.13
N ASP A 53 15.66 -9.84 -9.32
CA ASP A 53 15.17 -10.49 -10.53
C ASP A 53 13.79 -11.20 -10.39
N GLY A 54 13.11 -11.03 -9.27
CA GLY A 54 11.77 -11.52 -9.02
C GLY A 54 10.74 -10.77 -9.87
N GLN A 55 9.69 -11.48 -10.28
CA GLN A 55 8.73 -10.95 -11.26
C GLN A 55 7.27 -11.06 -10.81
N MET A 56 6.98 -11.98 -9.88
CA MET A 56 5.64 -12.18 -9.31
C MET A 56 5.75 -12.85 -7.94
N ASN A 57 4.64 -13.10 -7.26
CA ASN A 57 4.62 -13.83 -6.00
C ASN A 57 5.31 -15.19 -6.10
N GLU A 58 6.16 -15.53 -5.14
CA GLU A 58 6.76 -16.86 -5.05
C GLU A 58 5.73 -17.90 -4.64
N GLY A 59 5.60 -18.96 -5.47
CA GLY A 59 4.76 -20.09 -5.13
C GLY A 59 4.61 -21.10 -6.25
N VAL A 60 3.52 -21.87 -6.17
CA VAL A 60 3.21 -22.91 -7.15
C VAL A 60 2.93 -22.31 -8.53
N LEU A 61 2.40 -21.09 -8.61
CA LEU A 61 2.09 -20.44 -9.89
C LEU A 61 3.36 -19.92 -10.58
N SER A 62 4.24 -19.21 -9.89
CA SER A 62 5.50 -18.73 -10.46
C SER A 62 6.35 -19.89 -11.00
N THR A 63 6.42 -20.99 -10.24
CA THR A 63 7.07 -22.24 -10.67
C THR A 63 6.47 -22.80 -11.96
N ARG A 64 5.13 -22.81 -12.08
CA ARG A 64 4.43 -23.32 -13.28
C ARG A 64 4.62 -22.41 -14.50
N LEU A 65 4.71 -21.10 -14.30
CA LEU A 65 4.93 -20.12 -15.36
C LEU A 65 6.41 -19.95 -15.73
N GLY A 66 7.33 -20.59 -14.99
CA GLY A 66 8.77 -20.41 -15.20
C GLY A 66 9.26 -19.01 -14.85
N LEU A 67 8.52 -18.29 -14.00
CA LEU A 67 8.86 -16.93 -13.55
C LEU A 67 9.53 -16.99 -12.18
N ARG A 68 10.53 -16.12 -11.97
CA ARG A 68 11.17 -16.02 -10.66
C ARG A 68 10.22 -15.36 -9.66
N GLY A 69 10.01 -16.04 -8.54
CA GLY A 69 9.13 -15.58 -7.47
C GLY A 69 9.81 -14.58 -6.54
N ILE A 70 9.01 -13.71 -5.93
CA ILE A 70 9.37 -12.85 -4.81
C ILE A 70 8.76 -13.45 -3.54
N PRO A 71 9.57 -13.91 -2.58
CA PRO A 71 9.06 -14.51 -1.35
C PRO A 71 8.35 -13.48 -0.46
N ALA A 72 7.37 -13.91 0.32
CA ALA A 72 6.73 -13.08 1.34
C ALA A 72 7.73 -12.52 2.36
N ALA A 73 8.79 -13.30 2.66
CA ALA A 73 9.88 -12.91 3.55
C ALA A 73 10.59 -11.61 3.15
N ALA A 74 10.55 -11.23 1.87
CA ALA A 74 11.14 -9.98 1.41
C ALA A 74 10.46 -8.74 2.00
N GLU A 75 9.14 -8.80 2.20
CA GLU A 75 8.38 -7.74 2.87
C GLU A 75 8.45 -7.91 4.39
N GLU A 76 8.16 -9.13 4.87
CA GLU A 76 8.00 -9.42 6.30
C GLU A 76 9.26 -9.16 7.12
N ALA A 77 10.45 -9.43 6.56
CA ALA A 77 11.72 -9.19 7.26
C ALA A 77 11.94 -7.70 7.53
N MET A 78 11.55 -6.84 6.59
CA MET A 78 11.69 -5.39 6.68
C MET A 78 10.65 -4.84 7.65
N VAL A 79 9.38 -5.25 7.54
CA VAL A 79 8.34 -4.92 8.53
C VAL A 79 8.80 -5.26 9.95
N ALA A 80 9.34 -6.46 10.17
CA ALA A 80 9.83 -6.88 11.49
C ALA A 80 11.00 -6.00 12.00
N ARG A 81 11.97 -5.70 11.12
CA ARG A 81 13.10 -4.81 11.42
C ARG A 81 12.60 -3.43 11.83
N ASP A 82 11.68 -2.85 11.06
CA ASP A 82 11.28 -1.46 11.22
C ASP A 82 10.33 -1.26 12.39
N LEU A 83 9.53 -2.28 12.72
CA LEU A 83 8.82 -2.34 14.00
C LEU A 83 9.80 -2.29 15.18
N ALA A 84 10.89 -3.06 15.15
CA ALA A 84 11.89 -3.04 16.22
C ALA A 84 12.60 -1.68 16.34
N LEU A 85 12.92 -1.03 15.21
CA LEU A 85 13.51 0.31 15.18
C LEU A 85 12.53 1.39 15.64
N ALA A 86 11.26 1.31 15.22
CA ALA A 86 10.22 2.21 15.67
C ALA A 86 9.95 2.07 17.17
N GLN A 87 10.02 0.84 17.71
CA GLN A 87 9.94 0.60 19.15
C GLN A 87 11.12 1.23 19.91
N LEU A 88 12.34 1.05 19.41
CA LEU A 88 13.57 1.59 20.00
C LEU A 88 13.55 3.13 20.03
N THR A 89 13.23 3.75 18.91
CA THR A 89 13.27 5.21 18.74
C THR A 89 12.02 5.89 19.28
N GLY A 90 10.94 5.13 19.39
CA GLY A 90 9.59 5.60 19.67
C GLY A 90 9.01 6.38 18.51
N ALA A 91 9.60 6.45 17.31
CA ALA A 91 9.12 7.26 16.18
C ALA A 91 7.80 6.73 15.59
N ARG A 92 7.21 7.49 14.65
CA ARG A 92 6.00 7.08 13.92
C ARG A 92 6.42 6.36 12.64
N LEU A 93 5.94 5.14 12.45
CA LEU A 93 6.19 4.32 11.27
C LEU A 93 4.87 4.12 10.51
N HIS A 94 4.95 4.17 9.18
CA HIS A 94 3.87 3.80 8.29
C HIS A 94 4.37 2.77 7.28
N ILE A 95 3.72 1.60 7.23
CA ILE A 95 4.08 0.51 6.31
C ILE A 95 3.27 0.67 5.03
N ALA A 96 3.94 0.91 3.91
CA ALA A 96 3.31 1.06 2.59
C ALA A 96 2.76 -0.28 2.06
N HIS A 97 1.65 -0.20 1.31
CA HIS A 97 1.06 -1.26 0.47
C HIS A 97 1.28 -2.72 0.94
N VAL A 98 0.86 -3.06 2.16
CA VAL A 98 1.03 -4.40 2.75
C VAL A 98 0.42 -5.48 1.86
N SER A 99 1.14 -6.59 1.65
CA SER A 99 0.71 -7.64 0.70
C SER A 99 0.66 -9.06 1.26
N THR A 100 1.23 -9.32 2.45
CA THR A 100 1.30 -10.68 3.03
C THR A 100 0.47 -10.83 4.31
N GLU A 101 -0.02 -12.06 4.57
CA GLU A 101 -0.60 -12.41 5.87
C GLU A 101 0.39 -12.19 7.03
N GLY A 102 1.67 -12.54 6.85
CA GLY A 102 2.69 -12.41 7.89
C GLY A 102 2.95 -10.96 8.28
N SER A 103 2.97 -10.02 7.32
CA SER A 103 3.09 -8.59 7.59
C SER A 103 1.91 -8.08 8.42
N VAL A 104 0.68 -8.54 8.12
CA VAL A 104 -0.50 -8.21 8.93
C VAL A 104 -0.32 -8.70 10.38
N GLU A 105 0.17 -9.92 10.60
CA GLU A 105 0.44 -10.44 11.94
C GLU A 105 1.52 -9.64 12.68
N LEU A 106 2.61 -9.27 11.99
CA LEU A 106 3.68 -8.44 12.54
C LEU A 106 3.17 -7.06 12.96
N ILE A 107 2.39 -6.40 12.10
CA ILE A 107 1.79 -5.09 12.40
C ILE A 107 0.83 -5.20 13.58
N ARG A 108 -0.02 -6.24 13.62
CA ARG A 108 -0.93 -6.51 14.75
C ARG A 108 -0.14 -6.67 16.05
N HIS A 109 0.93 -7.45 16.03
CA HIS A 109 1.82 -7.61 17.18
C HIS A 109 2.43 -6.27 17.60
N GLY A 110 2.94 -5.49 16.66
CA GLY A 110 3.54 -4.18 16.93
C GLY A 110 2.56 -3.20 17.58
N LYS A 111 1.33 -3.10 17.04
CA LYS A 111 0.26 -2.29 17.64
C LYS A 111 -0.08 -2.76 19.06
N ASN A 112 -0.16 -4.07 19.30
CA ASN A 112 -0.40 -4.63 20.64
C ASN A 112 0.70 -4.32 21.65
N GLN A 113 1.94 -4.09 21.18
CA GLN A 113 3.07 -3.64 22.01
C GLN A 113 3.13 -2.11 22.17
N GLY A 114 2.16 -1.38 21.64
CA GLY A 114 2.12 0.09 21.70
C GLY A 114 3.10 0.79 20.77
N ILE A 115 3.67 0.07 19.77
CA ILE A 115 4.50 0.69 18.73
C ILE A 115 3.62 1.65 17.93
N ARG A 116 4.12 2.85 17.64
CA ARG A 116 3.42 3.88 16.86
C ARG A 116 3.48 3.55 15.36
N VAL A 117 2.90 2.42 14.98
CA VAL A 117 2.84 1.93 13.61
C VAL A 117 1.45 2.09 13.02
N THR A 118 1.42 2.51 11.76
CA THR A 118 0.24 2.47 10.89
C THR A 118 0.58 1.72 9.60
N ALA A 119 -0.43 1.30 8.85
CA ALA A 119 -0.23 0.59 7.59
C ALA A 119 -1.34 0.89 6.59
N GLU A 120 -1.02 0.70 5.32
CA GLU A 120 -1.97 0.80 4.21
C GLU A 120 -1.98 -0.47 3.35
N VAL A 121 -3.04 -0.61 2.57
CA VAL A 121 -3.18 -1.67 1.56
C VAL A 121 -3.80 -1.08 0.30
N THR A 122 -3.48 -1.65 -0.85
CA THR A 122 -3.95 -1.13 -2.14
C THR A 122 -5.25 -1.81 -2.62
N PRO A 123 -6.04 -1.14 -3.48
CA PRO A 123 -7.22 -1.74 -4.09
C PRO A 123 -6.92 -3.05 -4.83
N HIS A 124 -5.82 -3.10 -5.57
CA HIS A 124 -5.45 -4.27 -6.35
C HIS A 124 -5.01 -5.45 -5.47
N HIS A 125 -4.33 -5.20 -4.34
CA HIS A 125 -4.01 -6.24 -3.36
C HIS A 125 -5.24 -6.77 -2.59
N LEU A 126 -6.35 -6.03 -2.56
CA LEU A 126 -7.61 -6.49 -1.95
C LEU A 126 -8.52 -7.24 -2.93
N THR A 127 -8.30 -7.10 -4.23
CA THR A 127 -9.29 -7.52 -5.25
C THR A 127 -8.72 -8.50 -6.28
N LEU A 128 -7.40 -8.53 -6.47
CA LEU A 128 -6.71 -9.36 -7.47
C LEU A 128 -5.72 -10.32 -6.81
N THR A 129 -5.53 -11.49 -7.43
CA THR A 129 -4.58 -12.52 -6.95
C THR A 129 -3.46 -12.70 -7.97
N GLU A 130 -2.40 -13.43 -7.59
CA GLU A 130 -1.32 -13.89 -8.48
C GLU A 130 -1.80 -14.54 -9.79
N LYS A 131 -3.05 -15.03 -9.84
CA LYS A 131 -3.66 -15.61 -11.03
C LYS A 131 -3.79 -14.63 -12.20
N GLU A 132 -3.84 -13.33 -11.93
CA GLU A 132 -3.91 -12.32 -13.00
C GLU A 132 -2.66 -12.33 -13.89
N VAL A 133 -1.55 -12.92 -13.43
CA VAL A 133 -0.30 -13.09 -14.20
C VAL A 133 -0.42 -14.21 -15.24
N ILE A 134 -1.44 -15.07 -15.19
CA ILE A 134 -1.63 -16.15 -16.18
C ILE A 134 -1.75 -15.53 -17.58
N GLY A 135 -0.99 -16.08 -18.53
CA GLY A 135 -0.89 -15.51 -19.87
C GLY A 135 0.12 -14.36 -19.98
N TYR A 136 0.96 -14.16 -18.95
CA TYR A 136 2.02 -13.15 -18.91
C TYR A 136 1.48 -11.72 -19.01
N ASN A 137 0.33 -11.46 -18.39
CA ASN A 137 -0.30 -10.14 -18.37
C ASN A 137 0.56 -9.14 -17.59
N THR A 138 1.25 -8.25 -18.29
CA THR A 138 2.13 -7.23 -17.71
C THR A 138 1.39 -6.20 -16.85
N ASN A 139 0.08 -6.04 -17.02
CA ASN A 139 -0.76 -5.23 -16.14
C ASN A 139 -1.03 -5.88 -14.78
N ALA A 140 -0.64 -7.15 -14.58
CA ALA A 140 -0.63 -7.79 -13.27
C ALA A 140 0.74 -7.67 -12.55
N LYS A 141 1.73 -7.04 -13.18
CA LYS A 141 3.06 -6.81 -12.60
C LYS A 141 3.07 -5.51 -11.79
N VAL A 142 3.11 -5.66 -10.47
CA VAL A 142 3.13 -4.62 -9.43
C VAL A 142 4.17 -4.99 -8.36
N ASN A 143 4.58 -4.02 -7.53
CA ASN A 143 5.49 -4.25 -6.40
C ASN A 143 4.89 -3.60 -5.13
N PRO A 144 4.58 -4.35 -4.06
CA PRO A 144 4.69 -5.80 -3.91
C PRO A 144 3.84 -6.57 -4.94
N PRO A 145 4.18 -7.83 -5.25
CA PRO A 145 3.43 -8.59 -6.24
C PRO A 145 2.06 -9.03 -5.71
N LEU A 146 1.08 -9.18 -6.61
CA LEU A 146 -0.20 -9.81 -6.28
C LEU A 146 0.04 -11.22 -5.71
N ARG A 147 -0.48 -11.48 -4.50
CA ARG A 147 -0.26 -12.72 -3.77
C ARG A 147 -1.44 -13.68 -3.83
N THR A 148 -1.50 -14.60 -2.87
CA THR A 148 -2.50 -15.66 -2.87
C THR A 148 -3.85 -15.13 -2.37
N LYS A 149 -4.92 -15.90 -2.61
CA LYS A 149 -6.24 -15.58 -2.01
C LYS A 149 -6.19 -15.57 -0.48
N ARG A 150 -5.29 -16.34 0.15
CA ARG A 150 -5.12 -16.36 1.60
C ARG A 150 -4.63 -14.99 2.11
N ASP A 151 -3.64 -14.42 1.43
CA ASP A 151 -3.12 -13.09 1.76
C ASP A 151 -4.22 -12.02 1.65
N ILE A 152 -5.01 -12.04 0.57
CA ILE A 152 -6.16 -11.12 0.43
C ILE A 152 -7.12 -11.20 1.61
N GLN A 153 -7.45 -12.41 2.07
CA GLN A 153 -8.36 -12.57 3.21
C GLN A 153 -7.74 -12.03 4.50
N ALA A 154 -6.44 -12.20 4.71
CA ALA A 154 -5.72 -11.60 5.83
C ALA A 154 -5.71 -10.06 5.76
N LEU A 155 -5.51 -9.48 4.57
CA LEU A 155 -5.57 -8.03 4.34
C LEU A 155 -6.98 -7.46 4.63
N ILE A 156 -8.03 -8.11 4.12
CA ILE A 156 -9.43 -7.72 4.38
C ILE A 156 -9.74 -7.81 5.87
N GLN A 157 -9.30 -8.88 6.54
CA GLN A 157 -9.48 -9.02 7.98
C GLN A 157 -8.70 -7.96 8.75
N GLY A 158 -7.47 -7.65 8.33
CA GLY A 158 -6.64 -6.59 8.90
C GLY A 158 -7.30 -5.21 8.81
N LEU A 159 -7.99 -4.90 7.70
CA LEU A 159 -8.79 -3.68 7.58
C LEU A 159 -9.97 -3.63 8.55
N LYS A 160 -10.70 -4.74 8.70
CA LYS A 160 -11.84 -4.83 9.64
C LYS A 160 -11.41 -4.62 11.10
N GLU A 161 -10.26 -5.18 11.44
CA GLU A 161 -9.68 -5.14 12.79
C GLU A 161 -8.91 -3.84 13.07
N ASN A 162 -8.77 -2.95 12.08
CA ASN A 162 -7.89 -1.77 12.13
C ASN A 162 -6.42 -2.10 12.41
N VAL A 163 -5.98 -3.30 12.02
CA VAL A 163 -4.56 -3.64 11.91
C VAL A 163 -3.96 -2.90 10.71
N ILE A 164 -4.70 -2.84 9.61
CA ILE A 164 -4.42 -1.95 8.48
C ILE A 164 -5.30 -0.72 8.62
N ASP A 165 -4.68 0.45 8.62
CA ASP A 165 -5.34 1.70 8.98
C ASP A 165 -6.09 2.31 7.81
N ILE A 166 -5.55 2.23 6.59
CA ILE A 166 -6.08 2.94 5.41
C ILE A 166 -6.01 2.12 4.12
N ILE A 167 -6.66 2.63 3.08
CA ILE A 167 -6.48 2.17 1.70
C ILE A 167 -5.80 3.30 0.91
N ALA A 168 -4.72 2.98 0.22
CA ALA A 168 -3.97 3.90 -0.65
C ALA A 168 -3.80 3.28 -2.03
N THR A 169 -3.86 4.06 -3.12
CA THR A 169 -3.98 3.46 -4.45
C THR A 169 -2.67 2.88 -5.00
N ASP A 170 -1.53 3.42 -4.55
CA ASP A 170 -0.23 3.23 -5.20
C ASP A 170 -0.33 3.44 -6.72
N HIS A 171 -0.75 4.65 -7.10
CA HIS A 171 -0.97 4.97 -8.51
C HIS A 171 0.37 5.17 -9.23
N ALA A 172 0.77 4.15 -9.99
CA ALA A 172 2.04 4.09 -10.71
C ALA A 172 1.79 3.89 -12.21
N PRO A 173 1.40 4.94 -12.95
CA PRO A 173 1.06 4.84 -14.37
C PRO A 173 2.30 4.57 -15.22
N HIS A 174 2.14 3.70 -16.22
CA HIS A 174 3.14 3.42 -17.26
C HIS A 174 2.47 3.56 -18.62
N THR A 175 3.24 3.85 -19.68
CA THR A 175 2.64 3.94 -21.00
C THR A 175 2.21 2.55 -21.49
N GLU A 176 1.24 2.51 -22.41
CA GLU A 176 0.84 1.26 -23.05
C GLU A 176 2.05 0.56 -23.70
N ALA A 177 2.96 1.31 -24.31
CA ALA A 177 4.19 0.77 -24.91
C ALA A 177 5.12 0.12 -23.88
N ASP A 178 5.28 0.73 -22.69
CA ASP A 178 6.11 0.16 -21.62
C ASP A 178 5.57 -1.18 -21.13
N LYS A 179 4.24 -1.35 -21.14
CA LYS A 179 3.57 -2.58 -20.72
C LYS A 179 3.41 -3.60 -21.86
N GLN A 180 3.48 -3.20 -23.13
CA GLN A 180 3.44 -4.10 -24.29
C GLN A 180 4.81 -4.73 -24.61
N CYS A 181 5.37 -5.44 -23.64
CA CYS A 181 6.65 -6.15 -23.79
C CYS A 181 6.64 -7.49 -23.05
N GLU A 182 7.76 -8.20 -23.06
CA GLU A 182 7.95 -9.42 -22.29
C GLU A 182 7.77 -9.16 -20.79
N PHE A 183 7.13 -10.08 -20.08
CA PHE A 183 6.82 -9.92 -18.65
C PHE A 183 8.05 -9.60 -17.79
N ALA A 184 9.20 -10.14 -18.13
CA ALA A 184 10.46 -9.85 -17.44
C ALA A 184 10.90 -8.39 -17.58
N LEU A 185 10.64 -7.76 -18.73
CA LEU A 185 11.05 -6.39 -19.06
C LEU A 185 10.01 -5.34 -18.63
N ALA A 186 8.74 -5.73 -18.52
CA ALA A 186 7.68 -4.81 -18.15
C ALA A 186 7.95 -4.16 -16.78
N PRO A 187 7.73 -2.84 -16.62
CA PRO A 187 7.87 -2.20 -15.32
C PRO A 187 6.72 -2.61 -14.39
N SER A 188 7.02 -2.62 -13.09
CA SER A 188 6.03 -2.80 -12.03
C SER A 188 5.23 -1.51 -11.85
N GLY A 189 3.91 -1.65 -11.65
CA GLY A 189 3.02 -0.53 -11.37
C GLY A 189 1.82 -0.50 -12.32
N ILE A 190 0.70 0.04 -11.81
CA ILE A 190 -0.55 0.22 -12.54
C ILE A 190 -1.29 1.49 -12.13
N SER A 191 -2.16 1.95 -13.02
CA SER A 191 -3.07 3.06 -12.77
C SER A 191 -4.22 2.65 -11.83
N GLY A 192 -4.25 3.20 -10.61
CA GLY A 192 -5.29 2.89 -9.62
C GLY A 192 -6.34 3.97 -9.31
N LEU A 193 -6.09 5.26 -9.60
CA LEU A 193 -6.94 6.36 -9.09
C LEU A 193 -8.40 6.26 -9.53
N GLU A 194 -8.65 6.07 -10.83
CA GLU A 194 -9.98 6.13 -11.42
C GLU A 194 -10.79 4.84 -11.21
N THR A 195 -10.12 3.75 -10.82
CA THR A 195 -10.73 2.44 -10.60
C THR A 195 -10.85 2.07 -9.13
N ALA A 196 -10.16 2.77 -8.21
CA ALA A 196 -10.08 2.42 -6.80
C ALA A 196 -11.45 2.16 -6.17
N LEU A 197 -12.33 3.18 -6.15
CA LEU A 197 -13.66 3.04 -5.54
C LEU A 197 -14.48 1.92 -6.19
N GLY A 198 -14.53 1.89 -7.53
CA GLY A 198 -15.29 0.88 -8.28
C GLY A 198 -14.83 -0.55 -7.99
N SER A 199 -13.52 -0.78 -7.96
CA SER A 199 -12.95 -2.09 -7.61
C SER A 199 -13.25 -2.50 -6.16
N LEU A 200 -13.18 -1.56 -5.22
CA LEU A 200 -13.39 -1.81 -3.78
C LEU A 200 -14.86 -2.02 -3.43
N MET A 201 -15.79 -1.42 -4.19
CA MET A 201 -17.22 -1.63 -4.01
C MET A 201 -17.61 -3.11 -4.11
N ARG A 202 -16.86 -3.92 -4.86
CA ARG A 202 -17.04 -5.38 -4.87
C ARG A 202 -16.96 -5.99 -3.47
N LEU A 203 -16.05 -5.51 -2.60
CA LEU A 203 -15.95 -6.00 -1.23
C LEU A 203 -17.19 -5.64 -0.40
N VAL A 204 -17.84 -4.52 -0.71
CA VAL A 204 -19.09 -4.10 -0.07
C VAL A 204 -20.24 -4.98 -0.56
N HIS A 205 -20.38 -5.16 -1.87
CA HIS A 205 -21.42 -5.99 -2.48
C HIS A 205 -21.29 -7.47 -2.10
N ASP A 206 -20.07 -7.98 -1.93
CA ASP A 206 -19.80 -9.35 -1.45
C ASP A 206 -19.99 -9.50 0.07
N GLY A 207 -20.38 -8.43 0.79
CA GLY A 207 -20.56 -8.43 2.25
C GLY A 207 -19.25 -8.57 3.05
N GLN A 208 -18.11 -8.39 2.39
CA GLN A 208 -16.80 -8.46 3.02
C GLN A 208 -16.42 -7.17 3.75
N LEU A 209 -16.90 -6.00 3.34
CA LEU A 209 -16.73 -4.72 4.07
C LEU A 209 -18.06 -3.98 4.16
N THR A 210 -18.21 -3.12 5.16
CA THR A 210 -19.31 -2.15 5.15
C THR A 210 -18.93 -0.94 4.30
N LEU A 211 -19.93 -0.29 3.68
CA LEU A 211 -19.70 0.95 2.94
C LEU A 211 -19.03 2.02 3.83
N THR A 212 -19.49 2.14 5.08
CA THR A 212 -18.92 3.09 6.06
C THR A 212 -17.45 2.81 6.32
N THR A 213 -17.05 1.54 6.50
CA THR A 213 -15.65 1.16 6.67
C THR A 213 -14.85 1.54 5.44
N LEU A 214 -15.32 1.20 4.24
CA LEU A 214 -14.63 1.52 2.98
C LEU A 214 -14.41 3.03 2.84
N ILE A 215 -15.45 3.84 3.03
CA ILE A 215 -15.36 5.29 2.92
C ILE A 215 -14.40 5.86 3.98
N ALA A 216 -14.48 5.39 5.24
CA ALA A 216 -13.56 5.85 6.29
C ALA A 216 -12.09 5.59 5.93
N LYS A 217 -11.78 4.38 5.44
CA LYS A 217 -10.42 3.97 5.03
C LYS A 217 -9.85 4.76 3.85
N LEU A 218 -10.69 5.42 3.07
CA LEU A 218 -10.32 6.28 1.94
C LEU A 218 -10.38 7.80 2.27
N THR A 219 -10.89 8.20 3.44
CA THR A 219 -11.16 9.61 3.76
C THR A 219 -10.58 10.03 5.11
N CYS A 220 -11.33 9.84 6.20
CA CYS A 220 -10.97 10.35 7.52
C CYS A 220 -9.83 9.58 8.19
N GLU A 221 -9.62 8.30 7.85
CA GLU A 221 -8.52 7.51 8.39
C GLU A 221 -7.14 7.98 7.86
N PRO A 222 -6.92 8.15 6.53
CA PRO A 222 -5.71 8.79 6.01
C PRO A 222 -5.45 10.18 6.60
N ALA A 223 -6.50 11.02 6.66
CA ALA A 223 -6.42 12.36 7.22
C ALA A 223 -5.91 12.36 8.68
N ARG A 224 -6.31 11.37 9.48
CA ARG A 224 -5.85 11.21 10.86
C ARG A 224 -4.37 10.82 10.94
N ILE A 225 -3.87 9.98 10.03
CA ILE A 225 -2.45 9.59 10.00
C ILE A 225 -1.56 10.81 9.77
N ILE A 226 -1.95 11.71 8.87
CA ILE A 226 -1.16 12.92 8.58
C ILE A 226 -1.50 14.11 9.51
N ASN A 227 -2.30 13.89 10.56
CA ASN A 227 -2.76 14.92 11.51
C ASN A 227 -3.45 16.12 10.84
N TYR A 228 -4.27 15.87 9.82
CA TYR A 228 -4.99 16.91 9.09
C TYR A 228 -6.51 16.69 9.18
N ASP A 229 -7.09 17.05 10.33
CA ASP A 229 -8.49 16.79 10.71
C ASP A 229 -9.55 17.54 9.87
N LYS A 230 -9.13 18.51 9.06
CA LYS A 230 -10.00 19.24 8.13
C LYS A 230 -10.27 18.48 6.83
N LEU A 231 -9.53 17.42 6.51
CA LEU A 231 -9.75 16.58 5.33
C LEU A 231 -10.60 15.35 5.66
N GLY A 232 -11.25 14.80 4.63
CA GLY A 232 -12.01 13.56 4.76
C GLY A 232 -13.23 13.67 5.68
N THR A 233 -13.82 14.86 5.82
CA THR A 233 -14.97 15.14 6.68
C THR A 233 -16.01 16.00 5.99
N LEU A 234 -17.28 15.80 6.36
CA LEU A 234 -18.42 16.61 5.91
C LEU A 234 -18.94 17.54 7.02
N ASN A 235 -18.12 17.80 8.05
CA ASN A 235 -18.48 18.69 9.14
C ASN A 235 -18.62 20.15 8.66
N THR A 236 -19.59 20.87 9.21
CA THR A 236 -19.75 22.31 8.98
C THR A 236 -18.45 23.06 9.30
N GLY A 237 -17.96 23.87 8.36
CA GLY A 237 -16.74 24.67 8.50
C GLY A 237 -15.47 24.02 7.93
N ALA A 238 -15.54 22.76 7.48
CA ALA A 238 -14.48 22.13 6.68
C ALA A 238 -14.53 22.60 5.20
N PRO A 239 -13.46 22.40 4.42
CA PRO A 239 -13.49 22.58 2.97
C PRO A 239 -14.61 21.78 2.30
N ALA A 240 -15.16 22.31 1.20
CA ALA A 240 -16.24 21.67 0.45
C ALA A 240 -15.73 20.57 -0.51
N ASP A 241 -14.86 19.69 -0.01
CA ASP A 241 -14.26 18.59 -0.77
C ASP A 241 -15.24 17.40 -0.79
N ILE A 242 -16.16 17.41 -1.75
CA ILE A 242 -17.30 16.49 -1.81
C ILE A 242 -17.25 15.71 -3.12
N THR A 243 -17.46 14.39 -3.03
CA THR A 243 -17.72 13.52 -4.18
C THR A 243 -19.10 12.89 -4.07
N ILE A 244 -19.77 12.74 -5.21
CA ILE A 244 -21.06 12.08 -5.32
C ILE A 244 -20.86 10.86 -6.20
N PHE A 245 -21.27 9.69 -5.73
CA PHE A 245 -21.24 8.46 -6.49
C PHE A 245 -22.54 7.68 -6.28
N ASP A 246 -22.87 6.83 -7.23
CA ASP A 246 -23.98 5.89 -7.15
C ASP A 246 -23.42 4.51 -6.71
N PRO A 247 -23.76 4.00 -5.51
CA PRO A 247 -23.20 2.76 -4.99
C PRO A 247 -23.73 1.50 -5.71
N ASP A 248 -24.83 1.61 -6.45
CA ASP A 248 -25.52 0.48 -7.07
C ASP A 248 -25.42 0.51 -8.61
N LYS A 249 -24.79 1.55 -9.17
CA LYS A 249 -24.60 1.68 -10.61
C LYS A 249 -23.59 0.66 -11.12
N GLU A 250 -24.04 -0.18 -12.05
CA GLU A 250 -23.15 -1.01 -12.85
C GLU A 250 -22.27 -0.14 -13.76
N TRP A 251 -20.97 -0.40 -13.73
CA TRP A 251 -19.99 0.33 -14.51
C TRP A 251 -18.93 -0.63 -15.06
N VAL A 252 -18.59 -0.41 -16.33
CA VAL A 252 -17.50 -1.13 -17.00
C VAL A 252 -16.35 -0.16 -17.18
N VAL A 253 -15.16 -0.57 -16.74
CA VAL A 253 -13.94 0.22 -16.88
C VAL A 253 -13.62 0.43 -18.37
N ASP A 254 -13.40 1.69 -18.76
CA ASP A 254 -12.94 2.06 -20.10
C ASP A 254 -11.72 2.98 -20.00
N THR A 255 -10.53 2.41 -20.21
CA THR A 255 -9.24 3.11 -20.09
C THR A 255 -9.10 4.28 -21.06
N ARG A 256 -9.85 4.29 -22.18
CA ARG A 256 -9.83 5.40 -23.16
C ARG A 256 -10.43 6.69 -22.60
N THR A 257 -11.14 6.60 -21.48
CA THR A 257 -11.81 7.73 -20.83
C THR A 257 -11.03 8.28 -19.63
N PHE A 258 -9.86 7.71 -19.33
CA PHE A 258 -9.09 8.07 -18.15
C PHE A 258 -8.49 9.47 -18.25
N ALA A 259 -8.70 10.27 -17.19
CA ALA A 259 -8.14 11.62 -17.07
C ALA A 259 -6.68 11.61 -16.60
N SER A 260 -6.29 10.60 -15.81
CA SER A 260 -4.94 10.47 -15.24
C SER A 260 -3.85 10.18 -16.30
N ARG A 261 -4.25 9.93 -17.56
CA ARG A 261 -3.38 9.44 -18.65
C ARG A 261 -2.62 8.15 -18.30
N GLY A 262 -3.16 7.41 -17.34
CA GLY A 262 -2.77 6.05 -17.02
C GLY A 262 -3.66 5.03 -17.68
#